data_AF-A0A4Z1KAH3-F1
#
_entry.id   AF-A0A4Z1KAH3-F1
#
_cell.length_a   1.000
_cell.length_b   1.000
_cell.length_c   1.000
_cell.angle_alpha   90.00
_cell.angle_beta   90.00
_cell.angle_gamma   90.00
#
_symmetry.space_group_name_H-M   'P 1'
#
loop_
_entity.id
_entity.type
_entity.pdbx_description
1 polymer ?
#
loop_
_entity_poly.entity_id
_entity_poly.type
_entity_poly.pdbx_seq_one_letter_code
_entity_poly.pdbx_strand_id
1 'polypeptide(L)'
;MGRSFNTTNSPESLKLQPYMLDQLMDTDDYEQFNLGLENTAHASIPHMVRGDFSMFTAPYDPVFFLHHTQLDRLWWLWQQKNIQNRLYQYRGVSAFKSLEKASIKDLLLMGELIADIEVKDIIDTESGVLCYS
;
A
#
# COMPACT_ATOMS: atom_id res chain seq x y z
N MET A 1 4.66 24.02 -6.67
CA MET A 1 5.28 23.19 -5.61
C MET A 1 5.06 23.85 -4.27
N GLY A 2 4.19 23.28 -3.44
CA GLY A 2 3.95 23.78 -2.09
C GLY A 2 3.16 22.74 -1.31
N ARG A 3 3.66 22.38 -0.12
CA ARG A 3 2.93 21.56 0.85
C ARG A 3 1.94 22.43 1.60
N SER A 4 0.79 21.86 1.99
CA SER A 4 -0.20 22.58 2.78
C SER A 4 -0.86 21.62 3.77
N PHE A 5 -0.78 21.90 5.06
CA PHE A 5 -1.36 21.00 6.05
C PHE A 5 -2.84 21.33 6.26
N ASN A 6 -3.71 20.34 6.07
CA ASN A 6 -5.11 20.45 6.48
C ASN A 6 -5.22 20.15 7.99
N THR A 7 -5.23 21.21 8.81
CA THR A 7 -5.35 21.12 10.27
C THR A 7 -6.79 21.28 10.78
N THR A 8 -7.75 21.46 9.88
CA THR A 8 -9.15 21.68 10.26
C THR A 8 -9.87 20.36 10.50
N ASN A 9 -10.78 20.33 11.48
CA ASN A 9 -11.82 19.29 11.68
C ASN A 9 -12.82 19.30 10.50
N SER A 10 -12.32 19.25 9.27
CA SER A 10 -13.15 19.11 8.08
C SER A 10 -13.72 17.70 8.06
N PRO A 11 -15.01 17.52 7.73
CA PRO A 11 -15.61 16.20 7.57
C PRO A 11 -14.95 15.35 6.47
N GLU A 12 -14.10 15.98 5.64
CA GLU A 12 -13.26 15.35 4.61
C GLU A 12 -11.89 14.89 5.13
N SER A 13 -11.48 15.28 6.35
CA SER A 13 -10.26 14.75 6.98
C SER A 13 -10.56 13.34 7.49
N LEU A 14 -10.07 12.35 6.75
CA LEU A 14 -10.18 10.95 7.11
C LEU A 14 -9.40 10.77 8.43
N LYS A 15 -10.14 10.65 9.54
CA LYS A 15 -9.56 10.60 10.89
C LYS A 15 -8.90 9.25 11.10
N LEU A 16 -7.64 9.14 10.71
CA LEU A 16 -6.81 8.00 11.08
C LEU A 16 -6.71 7.95 12.61
N GLN A 17 -7.06 6.81 13.20
CA GLN A 17 -6.92 6.55 14.63
C GLN A 17 -6.15 5.24 14.84
N PRO A 18 -5.36 5.10 15.91
CA PRO A 18 -4.54 3.91 16.13
C PRO A 18 -5.32 2.59 16.07
N TYR A 19 -6.51 2.55 16.68
CA TYR A 19 -7.34 1.34 16.72
C TYR A 19 -7.74 0.82 15.33
N MET A 20 -7.82 1.70 14.32
CA MET A 20 -8.17 1.31 12.97
C MET A 20 -7.06 0.44 12.36
N LEU A 21 -5.79 0.81 12.59
CA LEU A 21 -4.65 0.00 12.16
C LEU A 21 -4.63 -1.32 12.91
N ASP A 22 -4.88 -1.33 14.23
CA ASP A 22 -4.91 -2.56 15.02
C ASP A 22 -5.92 -3.57 14.44
N GLN A 23 -7.13 -3.11 14.10
CA GLN A 23 -8.15 -3.94 13.46
C GLN A 23 -7.70 -4.49 12.10
N LEU A 24 -7.06 -3.68 11.27
CA LEU A 24 -6.55 -4.12 9.97
C LEU A 24 -5.45 -5.17 10.12
N MET A 25 -4.54 -4.96 11.06
CA MET A 25 -3.43 -5.88 11.31
C MET A 25 -3.90 -7.27 11.79
N ASP A 26 -5.12 -7.38 12.30
CA ASP A 26 -5.71 -8.64 12.78
C ASP A 26 -6.56 -9.37 11.73
N THR A 27 -6.80 -8.77 10.55
CA THR A 27 -7.49 -9.45 9.45
C THR A 27 -6.68 -10.64 8.92
N ASP A 28 -7.35 -11.73 8.55
CA ASP A 28 -6.70 -12.93 7.98
C ASP A 28 -6.70 -12.97 6.45
N ASP A 29 -7.46 -12.07 5.82
CA ASP A 29 -7.63 -11.99 4.37
C ASP A 29 -6.92 -10.77 3.80
N TYR A 30 -6.06 -11.00 2.81
CA TYR A 30 -5.30 -9.94 2.14
C TYR A 30 -6.17 -8.85 1.51
N GLU A 31 -7.30 -9.19 0.89
CA GLU A 31 -8.13 -8.19 0.22
C GLU A 31 -8.75 -7.24 1.24
N GLN A 32 -9.21 -7.76 2.39
CA GLN A 32 -9.66 -6.94 3.52
C GLN A 32 -8.56 -6.05 4.09
N PHE A 33 -7.36 -6.61 4.31
CA PHE A 33 -6.20 -5.84 4.77
C PHE A 33 -5.86 -4.70 3.79
N ASN A 34 -5.69 -5.03 2.51
CA ASN A 34 -5.29 -4.11 1.46
C ASN A 34 -6.31 -2.98 1.28
N LEU A 35 -7.59 -3.31 1.12
CA LEU A 35 -8.65 -2.30 0.97
C LEU A 35 -8.79 -1.43 2.21
N GLY A 36 -8.61 -2.00 3.40
CA GLY A 36 -8.65 -1.24 4.63
C GLY A 36 -7.47 -0.27 4.76
N LEU A 37 -6.26 -0.71 4.42
CA LEU A 37 -5.06 0.14 4.41
C LEU A 37 -5.17 1.27 3.38
N GLU A 38 -5.67 0.94 2.18
CA GLU A 38 -5.93 1.87 1.07
C GLU A 38 -6.90 2.98 1.50
N ASN A 39 -8.04 2.60 2.09
CA ASN A 39 -9.09 3.54 2.49
C ASN A 39 -8.79 4.28 3.81
N THR A 40 -7.69 3.95 4.50
CA THR A 40 -7.32 4.58 5.77
C THR A 40 -6.01 5.33 5.66
N ALA A 41 -4.88 4.72 6.03
CA ALA A 41 -3.59 5.40 6.10
C ALA A 41 -3.12 5.89 4.74
N HIS A 42 -3.31 5.10 3.67
CA HIS A 42 -2.93 5.49 2.32
C HIS A 42 -3.71 6.71 1.82
N ALA A 43 -5.02 6.79 2.05
CA ALA A 43 -5.80 7.97 1.67
C ALA A 43 -5.61 9.17 2.62
N SER A 44 -5.60 8.94 3.94
CA SER A 44 -5.63 10.01 4.96
C SER A 44 -4.40 10.93 4.91
N ILE A 45 -3.21 10.35 4.80
CA ILE A 45 -1.95 11.10 4.95
C ILE A 45 -1.70 12.04 3.77
N PRO A 46 -1.85 11.61 2.49
CA PRO A 46 -1.86 12.51 1.34
C PRO A 46 -2.85 13.67 1.50
N HIS A 47 -4.09 13.41 1.95
CA HIS A 47 -5.10 14.46 2.13
C HIS A 47 -4.81 15.40 3.31
N MET A 48 -3.99 14.97 4.28
CA MET A 48 -3.52 15.82 5.37
C MET A 48 -2.36 16.73 4.93
N VAL A 49 -1.42 16.22 4.14
CA VAL A 49 -0.22 16.97 3.67
C VAL A 49 -0.51 17.86 2.44
N ARG A 50 -1.57 17.52 1.67
CA ARG A 50 -2.04 18.20 0.45
C ARG A 50 -0.92 18.45 -0.56
N GLY A 51 -1.11 19.44 -1.45
CA GLY A 51 -0.20 19.74 -2.55
C GLY A 51 -0.15 18.60 -3.56
N ASP A 52 1.02 18.44 -4.19
CA ASP A 52 1.25 17.40 -5.19
C ASP A 52 0.99 16.00 -4.61
N PHE A 53 1.27 15.78 -3.31
CA PHE A 53 1.07 14.50 -2.63
C PHE A 53 -0.40 14.04 -2.62
N SER A 54 -1.37 14.95 -2.67
CA SER A 54 -2.80 14.62 -2.70
C SER A 54 -3.39 14.38 -4.10
N MET A 55 -2.56 14.37 -5.14
CA MET A 55 -2.97 14.27 -6.54
C MET A 55 -2.33 13.05 -7.22
N PHE A 56 -2.69 12.78 -8.47
CA PHE A 56 -2.02 11.75 -9.30
C PHE A 56 -0.50 11.99 -9.47
N THR A 57 -0.05 13.23 -9.26
CA THR A 57 1.36 13.62 -9.25
C THR A 57 2.03 13.43 -7.89
N ALA A 58 1.44 12.63 -6.99
CA ALA A 58 1.95 12.36 -5.66
C ALA A 58 3.46 12.03 -5.59
N PRO A 59 4.03 11.26 -6.53
CA PRO A 59 5.47 11.00 -6.53
C PRO A 59 6.38 12.22 -6.69
N TYR A 60 5.85 13.40 -7.07
CA TYR A 60 6.62 14.65 -7.11
C TYR A 60 6.91 15.23 -5.72
N ASP A 61 6.18 14.82 -4.68
CA ASP A 61 6.52 15.14 -3.30
C ASP A 61 7.39 14.03 -2.70
N PRO A 62 8.63 14.29 -2.24
CA PRO A 62 9.51 13.27 -1.68
C PRO A 62 8.94 12.49 -0.48
N VAL A 63 7.94 13.03 0.23
CA VAL A 63 7.25 12.31 1.32
C VAL A 63 6.48 11.10 0.81
N PHE A 64 6.11 11.06 -0.47
CA PHE A 64 5.49 9.90 -1.12
C PHE A 64 6.26 8.61 -0.84
N PHE A 65 7.58 8.63 -1.02
CA PHE A 65 8.41 7.45 -0.84
C PHE A 65 8.44 7.00 0.63
N LEU A 66 8.59 7.93 1.58
CA LEU A 66 8.55 7.61 3.01
C LEU A 66 7.18 7.06 3.44
N HIS A 67 6.10 7.59 2.86
CA HIS A 67 4.76 7.11 3.11
C HIS A 67 4.57 5.68 2.60
N HIS A 68 4.95 5.39 1.35
CA HIS A 68 4.85 4.04 0.79
C HIS A 68 5.80 3.05 1.47
N THR A 69 6.98 3.47 1.95
CA THR A 69 7.83 2.61 2.80
C THR A 69 7.11 2.22 4.10
N GLN A 70 6.35 3.13 4.72
CA GLN A 70 5.58 2.79 5.92
C GLN A 70 4.39 1.86 5.59
N LEU A 71 3.75 2.01 4.43
CA LEU A 71 2.69 1.09 4.00
C LEU A 71 3.23 -0.31 3.71
N ASP A 72 4.38 -0.39 3.03
CA ASP A 72 5.12 -1.62 2.79
C ASP A 72 5.49 -2.32 4.10
N ARG A 73 6.04 -1.57 5.07
CA ARG A 73 6.33 -2.08 6.41
C ARG A 73 5.08 -2.61 7.12
N LEU A 74 3.92 -1.97 6.98
CA LEU A 74 2.67 -2.47 7.56
C LEU A 74 2.23 -3.77 6.89
N TRP A 75 2.36 -3.87 5.57
CA TRP A 75 2.08 -5.11 4.84
C TRP A 75 3.01 -6.24 5.26
N TRP A 76 4.32 -5.97 5.36
CA TRP A 76 5.30 -6.92 5.88
C TRP A 76 4.95 -7.38 7.30
N LEU A 77 4.67 -6.44 8.23
CA LEU A 77 4.25 -6.78 9.60
C LEU A 77 2.98 -7.66 9.61
N TRP A 78 2.04 -7.41 8.71
CA TRP A 78 0.81 -8.19 8.59
C TRP A 78 1.10 -9.61 8.11
N GLN A 79 2.03 -9.78 7.15
CA GLN A 79 2.52 -11.10 6.74
C GLN A 79 3.19 -11.82 7.92
N GLN A 80 4.09 -11.15 8.65
CA GLN A 80 4.86 -11.75 9.75
C GLN A 80 3.98 -12.30 10.88
N LYS A 81 2.80 -11.73 11.14
CA LYS A 81 1.86 -12.26 12.15
C LYS A 81 1.42 -13.71 11.86
N ASN A 82 1.38 -14.13 10.60
CA ASN A 82 1.02 -15.50 10.21
C ASN A 82 1.65 -15.84 8.85
N ILE A 83 2.98 -15.84 8.79
CA ILE A 83 3.75 -15.91 7.54
C ILE A 83 3.37 -17.12 6.67
N GLN A 84 3.11 -18.28 7.30
CA GLN A 84 2.75 -19.53 6.63
C GLN A 84 1.46 -19.41 5.82
N ASN A 85 0.52 -18.59 6.29
CA ASN A 85 -0.77 -18.42 5.62
C ASN A 85 -0.88 -17.10 4.86
N ARG A 86 -0.04 -16.10 5.14
CA ARG A 86 -0.17 -14.73 4.64
C ARG A 86 0.86 -14.32 3.58
N LEU A 87 2.03 -14.95 3.54
CA LEU A 87 3.12 -14.54 2.63
C LEU A 87 2.66 -14.46 1.17
N TYR A 88 2.02 -15.51 0.67
CA TYR A 88 1.56 -15.58 -0.72
C TYR A 88 0.08 -15.21 -0.90
N GLN A 89 -0.55 -14.56 0.08
CA GLN A 89 -1.89 -14.03 -0.13
C GLN A 89 -1.82 -12.78 -1.00
N TYR A 90 -2.27 -12.93 -2.24
CA TYR A 90 -2.44 -11.85 -3.19
C TYR A 90 -3.73 -12.10 -3.96
N ARG A 91 -4.76 -11.29 -3.68
CA ARG A 91 -6.15 -11.50 -4.12
C ARG A 91 -6.84 -10.15 -4.34
N GLY A 92 -7.96 -10.19 -5.05
CA GLY A 92 -8.71 -9.01 -5.49
C GLY A 92 -8.82 -8.99 -7.01
N VAL A 93 -8.99 -7.81 -7.60
CA VAL A 93 -8.99 -7.62 -9.06
C VAL A 93 -7.58 -7.35 -9.58
N SER A 94 -7.23 -7.88 -10.76
CA SER A 94 -5.88 -7.73 -11.34
C SER A 94 -5.57 -6.29 -11.79
N ALA A 95 -6.59 -5.50 -12.12
CA ALA A 95 -6.46 -4.10 -12.49
C ALA A 95 -7.76 -3.32 -12.23
N PHE A 96 -7.66 -1.99 -12.23
CA PHE A 96 -8.83 -1.11 -12.11
C PHE A 96 -9.85 -1.43 -13.22
N LYS A 97 -11.09 -1.74 -12.81
CA LYS A 97 -12.20 -2.18 -13.68
C LYS A 97 -11.98 -3.53 -14.38
N SER A 98 -10.98 -4.31 -13.99
CA SER A 98 -10.83 -5.70 -14.44
C SER A 98 -11.87 -6.61 -13.79
N LEU A 99 -12.30 -7.65 -14.52
CA LEU A 99 -13.06 -8.77 -13.97
C LEU A 99 -12.16 -9.95 -13.59
N GLU A 100 -10.89 -9.90 -13.99
CA GLU A 100 -9.91 -10.93 -13.70
C GLU A 100 -9.42 -10.82 -12.26
N LYS A 101 -9.18 -11.97 -11.65
CA LYS A 101 -8.66 -12.04 -10.28
C LYS A 101 -7.15 -11.89 -10.29
N ALA A 102 -6.65 -11.16 -9.31
CA ALA A 102 -5.21 -11.03 -9.07
C ALA A 102 -4.57 -12.38 -8.75
N SER A 103 -3.33 -12.56 -9.19
CA SER A 103 -2.53 -13.77 -9.05
C SER A 103 -1.07 -13.43 -8.79
N ILE A 104 -0.38 -14.24 -7.99
CA ILE A 104 1.07 -14.08 -7.77
C ILE A 104 1.91 -14.25 -9.05
N LYS A 105 1.30 -14.75 -10.13
CA LYS A 105 1.93 -14.89 -11.46
C LYS A 105 1.68 -13.69 -12.37
N ASP A 106 0.93 -12.70 -11.90
CA ASP A 106 0.68 -11.49 -12.68
C ASP A 106 2.01 -10.77 -12.91
N LEU A 107 2.16 -10.26 -14.13
CA LEU A 107 3.35 -9.52 -14.53
C LEU A 107 3.16 -8.04 -14.16
N LEU A 108 4.04 -7.54 -13.31
CA LEU A 108 4.16 -6.13 -12.99
C LEU A 108 5.00 -5.46 -14.07
N LEU A 109 4.33 -4.60 -14.84
CA LEU A 109 4.97 -3.82 -15.88
C LEU A 109 5.78 -2.70 -15.24
N MET A 110 7.11 -2.79 -15.32
CA MET A 110 8.04 -1.85 -14.69
C MET A 110 8.43 -0.71 -15.65
N GLY A 111 7.95 -0.77 -16.89
CA GLY A 111 8.24 0.21 -17.93
C GLY A 111 9.73 0.20 -18.27
N GLU A 112 10.36 1.37 -18.23
CA GLU A 112 11.79 1.52 -18.55
C GLU A 112 12.69 1.60 -17.30
N LEU A 113 12.13 1.39 -16.10
CA LEU A 113 12.89 1.49 -14.85
C LEU A 113 13.72 0.24 -14.58
N ILE A 114 13.09 -0.93 -14.68
CA ILE A 114 13.71 -2.26 -14.58
C ILE A 114 12.95 -3.22 -15.50
N ALA A 115 13.42 -4.46 -15.64
CA ALA A 115 12.67 -5.50 -16.34
C ALA A 115 11.34 -5.80 -15.64
N ASP A 116 10.30 -6.10 -16.42
CA ASP A 116 9.01 -6.56 -15.90
C ASP A 116 9.21 -7.80 -15.01
N ILE A 117 8.49 -7.83 -13.89
CA ILE A 117 8.70 -8.81 -12.81
C ILE A 117 7.37 -9.45 -12.39
N GLU A 118 7.38 -10.73 -12.04
CA GLU A 118 6.18 -11.38 -11.50
C GLU A 118 5.95 -10.97 -10.04
N VAL A 119 4.69 -10.85 -9.62
CA VAL A 119 4.34 -10.55 -8.22
C VAL A 119 5.01 -11.52 -7.23
N LYS A 120 5.14 -12.81 -7.57
CA LYS A 120 5.78 -13.82 -6.72
C LYS A 120 7.24 -13.48 -6.36
N ASP A 121 7.93 -12.69 -7.19
CA ASP A 121 9.35 -12.38 -7.03
C ASP A 121 9.57 -11.13 -6.14
N ILE A 122 8.48 -10.46 -5.73
CA ILE A 122 8.51 -9.25 -4.88
C ILE A 122 7.59 -9.32 -3.66
N ILE A 123 6.87 -10.42 -3.46
CA ILE A 123 5.92 -10.55 -2.34
C ILE A 123 6.59 -10.87 -0.99
N ASP A 124 7.84 -11.35 -1.06
CA ASP A 124 8.70 -11.65 0.09
C ASP A 124 9.90 -10.70 0.05
N THR A 125 10.03 -9.86 1.07
CA THR A 125 11.07 -8.82 1.15
C THR A 125 12.47 -9.38 1.31
N GLU A 126 12.61 -10.66 1.66
CA GLU A 126 13.89 -11.35 1.87
C GLU A 126 14.19 -12.38 0.76
N SER A 127 13.43 -12.38 -0.34
CA SER A 127 13.64 -13.32 -1.45
C SER A 127 13.53 -12.66 -2.84
N GLY A 128 13.85 -13.42 -3.89
CA GLY A 128 13.77 -12.96 -5.27
C GLY A 128 14.76 -11.84 -5.56
N VAL A 129 14.24 -10.66 -5.92
CA VAL A 129 15.05 -9.46 -6.18
C VAL A 129 15.21 -8.56 -4.95
N LEU A 130 14.52 -8.87 -3.85
CA LEU A 130 14.51 -8.10 -2.61
C LEU A 130 15.42 -8.75 -1.55
N CYS A 131 15.90 -7.94 -0.60
CA CYS A 131 16.75 -8.39 0.50
C CYS A 131 16.73 -7.37 1.66
N TYR A 132 15.55 -7.10 2.23
CA TYR A 132 15.36 -6.17 3.34
C TYR A 132 14.28 -6.63 4.34
N SER A 133 14.27 -6.02 5.53
CA SER A 133 13.29 -6.23 6.60
C SER A 133 12.75 -4.94 7.19
#